data_AF-A0A0F7UMU6-F1
#
_entry.id   AF-A0A0F7UMU6-F1
#
_cell.length_a   1.000
_cell.length_b   1.000
_cell.length_c   1.000
_cell.angle_alpha   90.00
_cell.angle_beta   90.00
_cell.angle_gamma   90.00
#
_symmetry.space_group_name_H-M   'P 1'
#
loop_
_entity.id
_entity.type
_entity.pdbx_description
1 polymer ?
#
loop_
_entity_poly.entity_id
_entity_poly.type
_entity_poly.pdbx_seq_one_letter_code
_entity_poly.pdbx_strand_id
1 'polypeptide(L)'
;MVRAGRVQHRRGGFRSKARKLMAFCLGGVLLFSGGGSVAAEPVEGLLRRSLVSRSSNVTDSPSESTTVATCKASGSTEVAATPAILTLSRSSLNVQLRCLGVSNTAAPTDPKKVCEGENVSTVSPDSAACTIGPHKFSKTITLRELLGASHEVTWTEADVSGGSENGKERTLQLVEADLPRTDKSFFVGCQKQDNPEANSSCKVTVNVNARPSSVDDENVVTCAYGKDSNPKAVQVEMSEEKNTLTIDCGSDGSMQPTEYATQYCSPADEKLNGCTKNSSVCLAPRS
;
A
#
# COMPACT_ATOMS: atom_id res chain seq x y z
N MET A 1 -58.37 65.94 1.31
CA MET A 1 -58.63 65.35 -0.01
C MET A 1 -57.38 64.55 -0.39
N VAL A 2 -57.23 63.25 -0.14
CA VAL A 2 -57.89 62.06 -0.72
C VAL A 2 -58.01 62.15 -2.24
N ARG A 3 -57.17 61.43 -3.01
CA ARG A 3 -57.53 60.11 -3.59
C ARG A 3 -56.36 59.48 -4.35
N ALA A 4 -56.14 58.19 -4.06
CA ALA A 4 -55.36 57.23 -4.85
C ALA A 4 -56.19 56.67 -6.02
N GLY A 5 -55.52 56.24 -7.10
CA GLY A 5 -56.07 55.40 -8.17
C GLY A 5 -55.12 54.22 -8.44
N ARG A 6 -55.33 53.10 -7.75
CA ARG A 6 -55.93 51.83 -8.22
C ARG A 6 -55.06 50.99 -9.17
N VAL A 7 -54.36 50.06 -8.53
CA VAL A 7 -53.87 48.77 -9.03
C VAL A 7 -55.06 47.89 -9.47
N GLN A 8 -54.92 47.20 -10.59
CA GLN A 8 -55.89 46.21 -11.05
C GLN A 8 -55.29 44.80 -10.96
N HIS A 9 -55.78 44.03 -9.97
CA HIS A 9 -55.61 42.59 -9.87
C HIS A 9 -56.38 41.87 -10.99
N ARG A 10 -55.76 40.84 -11.59
CA ARG A 10 -56.51 39.68 -12.12
C ARG A 10 -56.11 38.42 -11.37
N ARG A 11 -57.08 37.88 -10.66
CA ARG A 11 -57.12 36.52 -10.11
C ARG A 11 -57.37 35.52 -11.24
N GLY A 12 -56.70 34.38 -11.21
CA GLY A 12 -57.05 33.18 -11.98
C GLY A 12 -56.35 31.98 -11.37
N GLY A 13 -57.07 31.21 -10.56
CA GLY A 13 -56.54 30.05 -9.85
C GLY A 13 -56.85 28.71 -10.52
N PHE A 14 -56.35 27.64 -9.86
CA PHE A 14 -56.63 26.21 -10.02
C PHE A 14 -56.00 25.53 -11.27
N ARG A 15 -55.37 24.35 -11.22
CA ARG A 15 -55.47 23.19 -10.32
C ARG A 15 -54.21 22.30 -10.41
N SER A 16 -53.81 21.74 -9.27
CA SER A 16 -52.89 20.61 -9.11
C SER A 16 -53.43 19.32 -9.78
N LYS A 17 -52.54 18.52 -10.39
CA LYS A 17 -52.79 17.09 -10.69
C LYS A 17 -51.55 16.26 -10.34
N ALA A 18 -51.50 15.77 -9.10
CA ALA A 18 -50.71 14.60 -8.74
C ALA A 18 -51.44 13.34 -9.25
N ARG A 19 -50.77 12.51 -10.06
CA ARG A 19 -51.27 11.18 -10.44
C ARG A 19 -50.78 10.16 -9.40
N LYS A 20 -51.73 9.59 -8.67
CA LYS A 20 -51.59 8.34 -7.92
C LYS A 20 -51.75 7.17 -8.89
N LEU A 21 -50.91 6.15 -8.77
CA LEU A 21 -51.17 4.80 -9.28
C LEU A 21 -51.41 3.90 -8.06
N MET A 22 -52.48 3.10 -8.11
CA MET A 22 -52.87 2.12 -7.09
C MET A 22 -53.11 0.76 -7.74
N ALA A 23 -52.61 -0.26 -7.03
CA ALA A 23 -53.11 -1.63 -6.85
C ALA A 23 -53.14 -2.60 -8.03
N PHE A 24 -52.64 -3.83 -7.79
CA PHE A 24 -53.48 -5.04 -7.71
C PHE A 24 -52.73 -6.16 -6.97
N CYS A 25 -53.32 -6.65 -5.87
CA CYS A 25 -52.96 -7.89 -5.19
C CYS A 25 -53.87 -9.02 -5.71
N LEU A 26 -53.30 -10.20 -5.95
CA LEU A 26 -54.03 -11.47 -6.02
C LEU A 26 -53.31 -12.48 -5.14
N GLY A 27 -54.06 -13.04 -4.20
CA GLY A 27 -53.56 -13.99 -3.20
C GLY A 27 -53.58 -15.44 -3.66
N GLY A 28 -53.00 -16.29 -2.81
CA GLY A 28 -53.12 -17.73 -2.83
C GLY A 28 -52.70 -18.30 -1.48
N VAL A 29 -53.63 -18.99 -0.84
CA VAL A 29 -53.61 -19.53 0.54
C VAL A 29 -52.95 -20.91 0.56
N LEU A 30 -52.12 -21.21 1.57
CA LEU A 30 -51.98 -22.56 2.11
C LEU A 30 -51.98 -22.50 3.64
N LEU A 31 -53.01 -23.13 4.21
CA LEU A 31 -53.21 -23.45 5.62
C LEU A 31 -52.26 -24.57 6.03
N PHE A 32 -51.67 -24.51 7.23
CA PHE A 32 -51.71 -25.65 8.16
C PHE A 32 -51.51 -25.17 9.61
N SER A 33 -52.47 -25.58 10.43
CA SER A 33 -52.70 -25.31 11.86
C SER A 33 -51.60 -25.88 12.74
N GLY A 34 -51.15 -25.17 13.77
CA GLY A 34 -51.63 -25.33 15.17
C GLY A 34 -50.44 -25.78 16.04
N GLY A 35 -50.24 -25.40 17.29
CA GLY A 35 -50.93 -24.50 18.21
C GLY A 35 -50.03 -24.33 19.45
N GLY A 36 -50.49 -23.51 20.42
CA GLY A 36 -50.00 -23.56 21.80
C GLY A 36 -48.86 -22.61 22.17
N SER A 37 -49.24 -21.39 22.56
CA SER A 37 -48.49 -20.49 23.44
C SER A 37 -48.22 -21.12 24.82
N VAL A 38 -47.06 -20.87 25.45
CA VAL A 38 -46.89 -20.49 26.88
C VAL A 38 -45.48 -19.92 27.08
N ALA A 39 -45.41 -18.88 27.93
CA ALA A 39 -44.24 -18.12 28.33
C ALA A 39 -43.39 -18.78 29.44
N ALA A 40 -42.16 -18.27 29.54
CA ALA A 40 -41.26 -18.16 30.71
C ALA A 40 -40.65 -19.42 31.37
N GLU A 41 -39.30 -19.33 31.48
CA GLU A 41 -38.26 -19.90 32.38
C GLU A 41 -38.66 -20.79 33.58
N PRO A 42 -37.76 -21.63 34.21
CA PRO A 42 -36.29 -21.45 34.33
C PRO A 42 -35.39 -22.75 34.42
N VAL A 43 -34.06 -22.52 34.53
CA VAL A 43 -33.03 -23.30 35.29
C VAL A 43 -32.40 -24.61 34.74
N GLU A 44 -31.06 -24.51 34.60
CA GLU A 44 -29.94 -25.46 34.78
C GLU A 44 -29.79 -26.78 33.98
N GLY A 45 -28.57 -26.94 33.43
CA GLY A 45 -28.06 -28.19 32.86
C GLY A 45 -26.60 -28.07 32.41
N LEU A 46 -25.69 -28.03 33.39
CA LEU A 46 -24.22 -28.05 33.31
C LEU A 46 -23.61 -28.90 32.17
N LEU A 47 -22.64 -28.35 31.43
CA LEU A 47 -21.35 -29.01 31.19
C LEU A 47 -20.21 -27.98 31.00
N ARG A 48 -19.30 -27.98 31.97
CA ARG A 48 -18.02 -27.26 32.01
C ARG A 48 -17.02 -27.86 31.02
N ARG A 49 -16.23 -27.03 30.32
CA ARG A 49 -14.80 -27.33 30.10
C ARG A 49 -13.94 -26.07 29.94
N SER A 50 -13.36 -25.70 31.08
CA SER A 50 -12.07 -25.03 31.33
C SER A 50 -11.61 -23.87 30.43
N LEU A 51 -11.83 -22.66 30.94
CA LEU A 51 -10.88 -21.55 30.83
C LEU A 51 -9.70 -21.81 31.80
N VAL A 52 -8.47 -21.75 31.31
CA VAL A 52 -7.31 -21.40 32.12
C VAL A 52 -6.90 -20.00 31.69
N SER A 53 -7.16 -19.04 32.57
CA SER A 53 -6.62 -17.69 32.50
C SER A 53 -5.34 -17.64 33.32
N ARG A 54 -4.26 -17.03 32.79
CA ARG A 54 -3.65 -15.83 33.41
C ARG A 54 -2.51 -15.26 32.56
N SER A 55 -2.84 -14.12 31.95
CA SER A 55 -2.07 -12.86 31.84
C SER A 55 -0.57 -12.92 31.55
N SER A 56 -0.20 -12.46 30.37
CA SER A 56 0.85 -11.45 30.21
C SER A 56 0.41 -10.52 29.08
N ASN A 57 0.47 -9.21 29.38
CA ASN A 57 0.03 -8.13 28.51
C ASN A 57 0.64 -8.26 27.11
N VAL A 58 -0.17 -8.66 26.14
CA VAL A 58 0.14 -8.43 24.74
C VAL A 58 -0.57 -7.14 24.39
N THR A 59 0.21 -6.07 24.27
CA THR A 59 -0.18 -4.89 23.52
C THR A 59 -0.66 -5.39 22.17
N ASP A 60 -1.95 -5.19 21.89
CA ASP A 60 -2.59 -5.53 20.63
C ASP A 60 -2.00 -4.62 19.55
N SER A 61 -0.79 -4.95 19.10
CA SER A 61 -0.23 -4.44 17.87
C SER A 61 -1.00 -5.14 16.75
N PRO A 62 -1.52 -4.41 15.74
CA PRO A 62 -2.11 -5.06 14.58
C PRO A 62 -1.11 -6.10 14.09
N SER A 63 -1.53 -7.36 14.00
CA SER A 63 -0.70 -8.42 13.46
C SER A 63 -0.30 -8.02 12.04
N GLU A 64 0.92 -7.50 11.91
CA GLU A 64 1.44 -7.01 10.64
C GLU A 64 1.50 -8.20 9.68
N SER A 65 0.69 -8.14 8.62
CA SER A 65 0.63 -9.22 7.64
C SER A 65 2.02 -9.42 7.03
N THR A 66 2.69 -10.50 7.43
CA THR A 66 4.05 -10.82 7.01
C THR A 66 3.99 -11.90 5.95
N THR A 67 4.47 -11.60 4.75
CA THR A 67 4.52 -12.57 3.65
C THR A 67 5.89 -13.26 3.63
N VAL A 68 5.90 -14.59 3.59
CA VAL A 68 7.11 -15.40 3.69
C VAL A 68 7.35 -16.15 2.37
N ALA A 69 8.47 -15.85 1.69
CA ALA A 69 8.97 -16.66 0.56
C ALA A 69 9.90 -17.75 1.09
N THR A 70 9.61 -18.99 0.72
CA THR A 70 10.43 -20.15 1.14
C THR A 70 11.13 -20.78 -0.05
N CYS A 71 12.42 -21.02 0.12
CA CYS A 71 13.28 -21.74 -0.80
C CYS A 71 13.86 -22.97 -0.12
N LYS A 72 13.48 -24.16 -0.61
CA LYS A 72 14.00 -25.43 -0.08
C LYS A 72 15.13 -25.93 -0.96
N ALA A 73 16.31 -26.08 -0.38
CA ALA A 73 17.43 -26.71 -1.06
C ALA A 73 17.03 -28.13 -1.51
N SER A 74 17.26 -28.42 -2.79
CA SER A 74 17.04 -29.72 -3.40
C SER A 74 18.32 -30.18 -4.12
N GLY A 75 18.25 -31.34 -4.78
CA GLY A 75 19.28 -31.80 -5.72
C GLY A 75 19.18 -31.19 -7.12
N SER A 76 18.22 -30.28 -7.38
CA SER A 76 18.12 -29.56 -8.66
C SER A 76 18.92 -28.26 -8.63
N THR A 77 19.37 -27.78 -9.79
CA THR A 77 20.13 -26.54 -9.94
C THR A 77 19.28 -25.29 -9.66
N GLU A 78 18.00 -25.33 -10.03
CA GLU A 78 17.04 -24.25 -9.83
C GLU A 78 15.81 -24.78 -9.09
N VAL A 79 15.36 -24.02 -8.10
CA VAL A 79 14.18 -24.31 -7.28
C VAL A 79 13.31 -23.07 -7.26
N ALA A 80 12.02 -23.25 -7.53
CA ALA A 80 11.05 -22.17 -7.42
C ALA A 80 10.82 -21.82 -5.94
N ALA A 81 10.84 -20.52 -5.64
CA ALA A 81 10.41 -20.03 -4.34
C ALA A 81 8.88 -20.03 -4.23
N THR A 82 8.37 -20.23 -3.02
CA THR A 82 6.93 -20.21 -2.73
C THR A 82 6.62 -19.16 -1.65
N PRO A 83 5.95 -18.04 -1.99
CA PRO A 83 5.71 -17.54 -3.36
C PRO A 83 7.00 -17.03 -4.02
N ALA A 84 6.98 -16.87 -5.35
CA ALA A 84 8.09 -16.32 -6.12
C ALA A 84 8.20 -14.79 -6.06
N ILE A 85 7.13 -14.13 -5.62
CA ILE A 85 7.01 -12.67 -5.55
C ILE A 85 6.59 -12.30 -4.14
N LEU A 86 7.32 -11.34 -3.56
CA LEU A 86 6.97 -10.64 -2.33
C LEU A 86 6.60 -9.20 -2.69
N THR A 87 5.72 -8.59 -1.91
CA THR A 87 5.31 -7.20 -2.13
C THR A 87 5.22 -6.47 -0.81
N LEU A 88 5.96 -5.37 -0.70
CA LEU A 88 5.94 -4.43 0.40
C LEU A 88 5.10 -3.21 -0.02
N SER A 89 4.27 -2.74 0.89
CA SER A 89 3.43 -1.55 0.70
C SER A 89 3.08 -0.94 2.06
N ARG A 90 2.36 0.19 2.06
CA ARG A 90 1.86 0.80 3.29
C ARG A 90 1.05 -0.16 4.18
N SER A 91 0.34 -1.12 3.58
CA SER A 91 -0.48 -2.09 4.33
C SER A 91 0.28 -3.35 4.75
N SER A 92 1.50 -3.56 4.23
CA SER A 92 2.35 -4.71 4.57
C SER A 92 3.82 -4.29 4.42
N LEU A 93 4.42 -3.91 5.55
CA LEU A 93 5.80 -3.41 5.63
C LEU A 93 6.83 -4.49 6.00
N ASN A 94 6.40 -5.75 6.06
CA ASN A 94 7.23 -6.87 6.50
C ASN A 94 7.18 -8.03 5.52
N VAL A 95 8.35 -8.50 5.13
CA VAL A 95 8.50 -9.72 4.32
C VAL A 95 9.67 -10.56 4.81
N GLN A 96 9.58 -11.87 4.57
CA GLN A 96 10.60 -12.83 4.99
C GLN A 96 11.05 -13.69 3.81
N LEU A 97 12.34 -14.03 3.80
CA LEU A 97 12.96 -15.00 2.91
C LEU A 97 13.54 -16.15 3.74
N ARG A 98 13.04 -17.37 3.54
CA ARG A 98 13.55 -18.59 4.19
C ARG A 98 14.38 -19.41 3.22
N CYS A 99 15.65 -19.59 3.56
CA CYS A 99 16.58 -20.48 2.88
C CYS A 99 16.71 -21.77 3.70
N LEU A 100 15.95 -22.79 3.34
CA LEU A 100 15.93 -24.07 4.06
C LEU A 100 16.92 -25.05 3.44
N GLY A 101 17.57 -25.84 4.29
CA GLY A 101 18.55 -26.86 3.93
C GLY A 101 19.99 -26.47 4.28
N VAL A 102 20.85 -27.48 4.38
CA VAL A 102 22.25 -27.33 4.78
C VAL A 102 23.00 -26.43 3.79
N SER A 103 23.76 -25.48 4.32
CA SER A 103 24.57 -24.50 3.58
C SER A 103 23.76 -23.61 2.61
N ASN A 104 22.43 -23.58 2.71
CA ASN A 104 21.59 -22.71 1.89
C ASN A 104 21.48 -21.32 2.51
N THR A 105 22.10 -20.33 1.89
CA THR A 105 22.22 -18.97 2.44
C THR A 105 21.63 -17.95 1.48
N ALA A 106 21.25 -16.79 2.02
CA ALA A 106 20.66 -15.74 1.21
C ALA A 106 21.69 -15.05 0.29
N ALA A 107 21.22 -14.67 -0.89
CA ALA A 107 21.95 -13.94 -1.92
C ALA A 107 21.22 -12.63 -2.26
N PRO A 108 21.91 -11.48 -2.32
CA PRO A 108 23.33 -11.28 -1.99
C PRO A 108 23.68 -11.56 -0.53
N THR A 109 24.93 -11.92 -0.23
CA THR A 109 25.35 -12.22 1.14
C THR A 109 25.34 -10.99 2.05
N ASP A 110 25.64 -9.81 1.51
CA ASP A 110 25.57 -8.55 2.26
C ASP A 110 24.10 -8.18 2.55
N PRO A 111 23.67 -8.08 3.82
CA PRO A 111 22.27 -7.83 4.20
C PRO A 111 21.79 -6.42 3.83
N LYS A 112 22.68 -5.52 3.39
CA LYS A 112 22.31 -4.18 2.93
C LYS A 112 22.04 -4.12 1.43
N LYS A 113 22.41 -5.18 0.69
CA LYS A 113 22.46 -5.17 -0.77
C LYS A 113 21.45 -6.11 -1.41
N VAL A 114 21.01 -5.71 -2.60
CA VAL A 114 20.06 -6.45 -3.43
C VAL A 114 20.49 -6.37 -4.89
N CYS A 115 19.96 -7.29 -5.71
CA CYS A 115 20.20 -7.26 -7.15
C CYS A 115 19.15 -6.37 -7.85
N GLU A 116 19.61 -5.49 -8.74
CA GLU A 116 18.78 -4.59 -9.55
C GLU A 116 19.10 -4.77 -11.04
N GLY A 117 18.08 -4.56 -11.87
CA GLY A 117 18.18 -4.56 -13.32
C GLY A 117 17.80 -5.89 -13.97
N GLU A 118 18.00 -5.99 -15.28
CA GLU A 118 17.60 -7.15 -16.07
C GLU A 118 18.60 -8.31 -15.93
N ASN A 119 18.12 -9.52 -16.26
CA ASN A 119 18.99 -10.70 -16.31
C ASN A 119 19.92 -10.59 -17.53
N VAL A 120 21.23 -10.52 -17.29
CA VAL A 120 22.25 -10.31 -18.32
C VAL A 120 23.03 -11.59 -18.59
N SER A 121 23.21 -11.95 -19.86
CA SER A 121 23.96 -13.15 -20.26
C SER A 121 25.47 -13.02 -20.05
N THR A 122 25.99 -11.79 -20.12
CA THR A 122 27.41 -11.46 -19.92
C THR A 122 27.54 -10.29 -18.97
N VAL A 123 28.23 -10.53 -17.86
CA VAL A 123 28.62 -9.49 -16.91
C VAL A 123 29.90 -8.86 -17.44
N SER A 124 29.90 -7.54 -17.66
CA SER A 124 31.13 -6.81 -17.95
C SER A 124 32.06 -6.93 -16.74
N PRO A 125 33.37 -7.18 -16.90
CA PRO A 125 34.32 -7.30 -15.79
C PRO A 125 34.37 -6.06 -14.89
N ASP A 126 33.93 -4.89 -15.40
CA ASP A 126 33.88 -3.63 -14.67
C ASP A 126 32.51 -3.33 -14.03
N SER A 127 31.52 -4.21 -14.17
CA SER A 127 30.20 -4.02 -13.57
C SER A 127 30.12 -4.68 -12.19
N ALA A 128 29.52 -3.97 -11.22
CA ALA A 128 29.17 -4.47 -9.89
C ALA A 128 28.04 -5.51 -9.95
N ALA A 129 28.21 -6.54 -10.78
CA ALA A 129 27.17 -7.49 -11.11
C ALA A 129 26.75 -8.32 -9.89
N CYS A 130 25.46 -8.60 -9.85
CA CYS A 130 24.81 -9.32 -8.78
C CYS A 130 24.45 -10.72 -9.28
N THR A 131 24.64 -11.75 -8.46
CA THR A 131 24.39 -13.14 -8.87
C THR A 131 23.54 -13.89 -7.86
N ILE A 132 22.54 -14.62 -8.35
CA ILE A 132 21.70 -15.53 -7.57
C ILE A 132 21.63 -16.85 -8.36
N GLY A 133 22.46 -17.82 -7.97
CA GLY A 133 22.64 -19.04 -8.74
C GLY A 133 23.00 -18.76 -10.20
N PRO A 134 22.26 -19.29 -11.20
CA PRO A 134 22.53 -19.06 -12.60
C PRO A 134 22.10 -17.66 -13.08
N HIS A 135 21.34 -16.89 -12.28
CA HIS A 135 20.86 -15.56 -12.67
C HIS A 135 21.91 -14.50 -12.39
N LYS A 136 22.21 -13.68 -13.39
CA LYS A 136 23.14 -12.55 -13.28
C LYS A 136 22.38 -11.26 -13.56
N PHE A 137 22.59 -10.25 -12.73
CA PHE A 137 21.95 -8.95 -12.85
C PHE A 137 23.00 -7.86 -13.06
N SER A 138 22.62 -6.82 -13.78
CA SER A 138 23.51 -5.72 -14.16
C SER A 138 24.10 -4.95 -12.97
N LYS A 139 23.41 -4.91 -11.83
CA LYS A 139 23.78 -4.05 -10.71
C LYS A 139 23.48 -4.68 -9.35
N THR A 140 24.42 -4.52 -8.42
CA THR A 140 24.20 -4.69 -6.98
C THR A 140 24.05 -3.30 -6.37
N ILE A 141 22.95 -3.05 -5.66
CA ILE A 141 22.63 -1.75 -5.05
C ILE A 141 22.29 -1.92 -3.58
N THR A 142 22.51 -0.89 -2.76
CA THR A 142 22.02 -0.91 -1.37
C THR A 142 20.52 -0.65 -1.31
N LEU A 143 19.83 -1.23 -0.32
CA LEU A 143 18.40 -0.95 -0.09
C LEU A 143 18.16 0.54 0.16
N ARG A 144 19.04 1.21 0.92
CA ARG A 144 18.96 2.65 1.17
C ARG A 144 18.94 3.47 -0.12
N GLU A 145 19.89 3.20 -1.02
CA GLU A 145 20.00 3.89 -2.30
C GLU A 145 18.81 3.58 -3.22
N LEU A 146 18.41 2.31 -3.30
CA LEU A 146 17.28 1.86 -4.12
C LEU A 146 15.95 2.53 -3.71
N LEU A 147 15.69 2.58 -2.41
CA LEU A 147 14.45 3.08 -1.84
C LEU A 147 14.46 4.61 -1.65
N GLY A 148 15.64 5.24 -1.72
CA GLY A 148 15.81 6.66 -1.39
C GLY A 148 15.61 6.95 0.10
N ALA A 149 15.93 5.98 0.97
CA ALA A 149 15.71 6.10 2.40
C ALA A 149 16.74 7.04 3.07
N SER A 150 16.30 7.78 4.08
CA SER A 150 17.15 8.70 4.84
C SER A 150 18.14 7.98 5.75
N HIS A 151 17.81 6.75 6.17
CA HIS A 151 18.62 5.92 7.06
C HIS A 151 18.99 4.58 6.41
N GLU A 152 19.80 3.80 7.11
CA GLU A 152 20.22 2.49 6.62
C GLU A 152 19.10 1.45 6.76
N VAL A 153 18.70 0.85 5.64
CA VAL A 153 17.72 -0.24 5.58
C VAL A 153 18.47 -1.55 5.35
N THR A 154 18.22 -2.56 6.19
CA THR A 154 18.94 -3.84 6.15
C THR A 154 18.02 -5.02 6.41
N TRP A 155 18.38 -6.17 5.85
CA TRP A 155 17.78 -7.45 6.24
C TRP A 155 18.32 -7.90 7.60
N THR A 156 17.45 -8.40 8.47
CA THR A 156 17.84 -9.05 9.73
C THR A 156 17.87 -10.56 9.55
N GLU A 157 18.90 -11.23 10.07
CA GLU A 157 19.05 -12.69 9.93
C GLU A 157 18.65 -13.42 11.21
N ALA A 158 18.03 -14.59 11.03
CA ALA A 158 17.73 -15.53 12.11
C ALA A 158 17.99 -16.97 11.65
N ASP A 159 18.28 -17.84 12.62
CA ASP A 159 18.34 -19.28 12.39
C ASP A 159 16.93 -19.88 12.42
N VAL A 160 16.61 -20.71 11.43
CA VAL A 160 15.38 -21.50 11.43
C VAL A 160 15.69 -22.85 12.05
N SER A 161 15.14 -23.07 13.24
CA SER A 161 15.31 -24.29 14.04
C SER A 161 13.96 -24.95 14.28
N GLY A 162 13.69 -26.09 13.65
CA GLY A 162 12.44 -26.82 13.83
C GLY A 162 12.33 -28.07 12.94
N GLY A 163 12.44 -29.26 13.54
CA GLY A 163 12.29 -30.54 12.84
C GLY A 163 13.38 -30.83 11.80
N SER A 164 13.01 -31.43 10.67
CA SER A 164 13.91 -31.82 9.57
C SER A 164 14.38 -30.66 8.66
N GLU A 165 14.07 -29.41 9.01
CA GLU A 165 14.29 -28.23 8.14
C GLU A 165 15.15 -27.16 8.84
N ASN A 166 16.44 -27.44 9.04
CA ASN A 166 17.42 -26.43 9.44
C ASN A 166 17.66 -25.44 8.29
N GLY A 167 17.82 -24.15 8.58
CA GLY A 167 18.08 -23.14 7.56
C GLY A 167 18.32 -21.74 8.11
N LYS A 168 18.36 -20.76 7.20
CA LYS A 168 18.48 -19.33 7.51
C LYS A 168 17.21 -18.60 7.10
N GLU A 169 16.83 -17.60 7.87
CA GLU A 169 15.75 -16.67 7.54
C GLU A 169 16.31 -15.26 7.49
N ARG A 170 15.82 -14.47 6.53
CA ARG A 170 16.01 -13.03 6.48
C ARG A 170 14.68 -12.31 6.54
N THR A 171 14.58 -11.28 7.37
CA THR A 171 13.41 -10.42 7.47
C THR A 171 13.76 -9.01 7.00
N LEU A 172 12.94 -8.44 6.14
CA LEU A 172 12.98 -7.03 5.78
C LEU A 172 11.76 -6.35 6.37
N GLN A 173 12.01 -5.43 7.29
CA GLN A 173 11.01 -4.58 7.91
C GLN A 173 11.28 -3.14 7.48
N LEU A 174 10.29 -2.52 6.87
CA LEU A 174 10.32 -1.11 6.49
C LEU A 174 9.46 -0.31 7.47
N VAL A 175 9.77 0.98 7.60
CA VAL A 175 8.79 1.95 8.10
C VAL A 175 8.13 2.68 6.92
N GLU A 176 7.01 3.35 7.15
CA GLU A 176 6.32 4.11 6.09
C GLU A 176 7.25 5.14 5.43
N ALA A 177 8.18 5.70 6.20
CA ALA A 177 9.20 6.64 5.72
C ALA A 177 10.28 6.00 4.82
N ASP A 178 10.34 4.68 4.69
CA ASP A 178 11.24 3.97 3.76
C ASP A 178 10.59 3.66 2.42
N LEU A 179 9.26 3.75 2.33
CA LEU A 179 8.57 3.48 1.09
C LEU A 179 9.00 4.52 0.03
N PRO A 180 9.42 4.10 -1.17
CA PRO A 180 9.96 4.99 -2.17
C PRO A 180 8.89 5.93 -2.72
N ARG A 181 9.31 6.97 -3.46
CA ARG A 181 8.38 7.84 -4.19
C ARG A 181 7.90 7.21 -5.49
N THR A 182 8.64 6.28 -6.08
CA THR A 182 8.28 5.53 -7.28
C THR A 182 8.29 4.04 -6.98
N ASP A 183 7.45 3.26 -7.66
CA ASP A 183 7.44 1.80 -7.47
C ASP A 183 8.83 1.22 -7.80
N LYS A 184 9.37 0.38 -6.92
CA LYS A 184 10.67 -0.27 -7.09
C LYS A 184 10.51 -1.79 -7.14
N SER A 185 11.47 -2.44 -7.79
CA SER A 185 11.57 -3.90 -7.81
C SER A 185 13.04 -4.31 -7.73
N PHE A 186 13.32 -5.38 -6.99
CA PHE A 186 14.66 -5.95 -6.87
C PHE A 186 14.59 -7.47 -6.68
N PHE A 187 15.75 -8.11 -6.76
CA PHE A 187 15.87 -9.55 -6.61
C PHE A 187 16.75 -9.91 -5.42
N VAL A 188 16.31 -10.93 -4.71
CA VAL A 188 17.04 -11.67 -3.68
C VAL A 188 16.81 -13.16 -3.90
N GLY A 189 17.50 -14.00 -3.16
CA GLY A 189 17.33 -15.43 -3.32
C GLY A 189 18.10 -16.22 -2.29
N CYS A 190 18.13 -17.52 -2.50
CA CYS A 190 18.93 -18.45 -1.71
C CYS A 190 19.84 -19.23 -2.66
N GLN A 191 21.05 -19.50 -2.24
CA GLN A 191 21.97 -20.37 -2.95
C GLN A 191 22.85 -21.14 -1.96
N LYS A 192 23.16 -22.40 -2.29
CA LYS A 192 24.15 -23.15 -1.52
C LYS A 192 25.56 -22.59 -1.78
N GLN A 193 26.39 -22.53 -0.75
CA GLN A 193 27.78 -22.05 -0.87
C GLN A 193 28.77 -23.10 -1.40
N ASP A 194 28.47 -24.40 -1.29
CA ASP A 194 29.52 -25.44 -1.39
C ASP A 194 29.90 -25.93 -2.81
N ASN A 195 29.38 -25.31 -3.89
CA ASN A 195 29.77 -25.49 -5.32
C ASN A 195 28.82 -24.69 -6.27
N PRO A 196 29.18 -23.49 -6.77
CA PRO A 196 28.26 -22.61 -7.51
C PRO A 196 27.63 -23.20 -8.79
N GLU A 197 28.21 -24.24 -9.38
CA GLU A 197 27.77 -24.83 -10.66
C GLU A 197 26.80 -26.02 -10.51
N ALA A 198 26.68 -26.60 -9.30
CA ALA A 198 25.85 -27.78 -9.02
C ALA A 198 24.79 -27.55 -7.91
N ASN A 199 24.65 -26.29 -7.47
CA ASN A 199 23.92 -25.95 -6.27
C ASN A 199 22.51 -25.48 -6.54
N SER A 200 21.55 -25.97 -5.74
CA SER A 200 20.19 -25.43 -5.75
C SER A 200 20.21 -23.94 -5.42
N SER A 201 19.52 -23.19 -6.26
CA SER A 201 19.30 -21.77 -6.10
C SER A 201 17.82 -21.44 -6.28
N CYS A 202 17.37 -20.37 -5.65
CA CYS A 202 16.06 -19.80 -5.88
C CYS A 202 16.19 -18.29 -6.05
N LYS A 203 15.33 -17.73 -6.90
CA LYS A 203 15.18 -16.29 -7.07
C LYS A 203 13.81 -15.87 -6.58
N VAL A 204 13.77 -14.79 -5.82
CA VAL A 204 12.56 -14.12 -5.34
C VAL A 204 12.58 -12.69 -5.87
N THR A 205 11.46 -12.28 -6.46
CA THR A 205 11.24 -10.88 -6.84
C THR A 205 10.59 -10.17 -5.67
N VAL A 206 11.11 -9.01 -5.28
CA VAL A 206 10.52 -8.17 -4.24
C VAL A 206 10.09 -6.87 -4.87
N ASN A 207 8.79 -6.60 -4.85
CA ASN A 207 8.24 -5.32 -5.25
C ASN A 207 8.05 -4.44 -4.02
N VAL A 208 8.35 -3.16 -4.15
CA VAL A 208 8.06 -2.16 -3.13
C VAL A 208 7.19 -1.09 -3.78
N ASN A 209 5.92 -1.08 -3.39
CA ASN A 209 4.99 -0.06 -3.85
C ASN A 209 5.40 1.29 -3.25
N ALA A 210 5.29 2.34 -4.06
CA ALA A 210 5.54 3.69 -3.58
C ALA A 210 4.56 4.08 -2.46
N ARG A 211 4.99 5.04 -1.64
CA ARG A 211 4.10 5.67 -0.66
C ARG A 211 2.93 6.39 -1.36
N PRO A 212 1.78 6.56 -0.68
CA PRO A 212 0.79 7.54 -1.13
C PRO A 212 1.37 8.96 -1.03
N SER A 213 0.93 9.85 -1.91
CA SER A 213 1.13 11.27 -1.67
C SER A 213 0.31 11.69 -0.45
N SER A 214 0.90 12.51 0.41
CA SER A 214 0.29 12.92 1.68
C SER A 214 0.64 14.35 2.03
N VAL A 215 -0.12 14.91 2.97
CA VAL A 215 0.18 16.18 3.63
C VAL A 215 0.27 15.94 5.13
N ASP A 216 1.21 16.61 5.80
CA ASP A 216 1.34 16.59 7.25
C ASP A 216 0.63 17.77 7.92
N ASP A 217 0.76 17.88 9.25
CA ASP A 217 0.11 18.92 10.03
C ASP A 217 0.70 20.33 9.82
N GLU A 218 1.89 20.41 9.19
CA GLU A 218 2.64 21.63 8.91
C GLU A 218 2.45 22.09 7.45
N ASN A 219 1.45 21.56 6.73
CA ASN A 219 1.19 21.83 5.32
C ASN A 219 2.38 21.48 4.41
N VAL A 220 3.13 20.42 4.73
CA VAL A 220 4.15 19.86 3.84
C VAL A 220 3.52 18.72 3.04
N VAL A 221 3.31 18.97 1.75
CA VAL A 221 2.86 17.96 0.79
C VAL A 221 4.07 17.17 0.31
N THR A 222 4.08 15.87 0.58
CA THR A 222 5.06 14.94 0.02
C THR A 222 4.45 14.23 -1.18
N CYS A 223 4.98 14.48 -2.38
CA CYS A 223 4.52 13.83 -3.60
C CYS A 223 5.17 12.46 -3.83
N ALA A 224 4.39 11.52 -4.33
CA ALA A 224 4.85 10.23 -4.84
C ALA A 224 4.17 9.92 -6.17
N TYR A 225 4.70 8.95 -6.89
CA TYR A 225 4.48 8.71 -8.32
C TYR A 225 4.35 7.23 -8.66
N GLY A 226 4.19 6.35 -7.68
CA GLY A 226 3.81 4.97 -7.94
C GLY A 226 2.39 4.88 -8.51
N LYS A 227 2.09 3.71 -9.08
CA LYS A 227 0.81 3.44 -9.74
C LYS A 227 -0.40 3.79 -8.87
N ASP A 228 -0.31 3.51 -7.59
CA ASP A 228 -1.38 3.68 -6.60
C ASP A 228 -1.12 4.86 -5.65
N SER A 229 -0.14 5.73 -5.91
CA SER A 229 0.23 6.84 -5.03
C SER A 229 -0.78 7.97 -4.97
N ASN A 230 -1.54 8.19 -6.06
CA ASN A 230 -2.44 9.34 -6.23
C ASN A 230 -3.84 8.93 -6.72
N PRO A 231 -4.58 8.09 -5.97
CA PRO A 231 -5.95 7.75 -6.35
C PRO A 231 -6.90 8.97 -6.29
N LYS A 232 -6.52 10.00 -5.53
CA LYS A 232 -7.20 11.30 -5.37
C LYS A 232 -6.17 12.41 -5.20
N ALA A 233 -6.56 13.65 -5.51
CA ALA A 233 -5.74 14.82 -5.23
C ALA A 233 -5.55 15.00 -3.71
N VAL A 234 -4.33 15.38 -3.32
CA VAL A 234 -4.03 15.79 -1.94
C VAL A 234 -4.66 17.16 -1.71
N GLN A 235 -5.52 17.26 -0.70
CA GLN A 235 -6.18 18.52 -0.33
C GLN A 235 -5.40 19.16 0.81
N VAL A 236 -5.17 20.47 0.71
CA VAL A 236 -4.51 21.25 1.76
C VAL A 236 -5.39 22.46 2.08
N GLU A 237 -5.59 22.69 3.37
CA GLU A 237 -6.28 23.86 3.88
C GLU A 237 -5.27 24.90 4.35
N MET A 238 -5.41 26.13 3.85
CA MET A 238 -4.59 27.26 4.27
C MET A 238 -5.45 28.25 5.05
N SER A 239 -4.94 28.72 6.18
CA SER A 239 -5.57 29.70 7.06
C SER A 239 -4.57 30.78 7.46
N GLU A 240 -4.99 31.79 8.23
CA GLU A 240 -4.06 32.79 8.77
C GLU A 240 -3.00 32.15 9.69
N GLU A 241 -3.39 31.12 10.44
CA GLU A 241 -2.51 30.37 11.35
C GLU A 241 -1.63 29.36 10.59
N LYS A 242 -2.16 28.74 9.53
CA LYS A 242 -1.44 27.81 8.64
C LYS A 242 -1.29 28.42 7.25
N ASN A 243 -0.54 29.52 7.18
CA ASN A 243 -0.43 30.37 5.98
C ASN A 243 0.74 29.99 5.06
N THR A 244 1.46 28.89 5.35
CA THR A 244 2.53 28.36 4.50
C THR A 244 2.13 27.01 3.91
N LEU A 245 2.66 26.73 2.73
CA LEU A 245 2.49 25.48 2.00
C LEU A 245 3.84 25.10 1.42
N THR A 246 4.32 23.90 1.75
CA THR A 246 5.51 23.31 1.15
C THR A 246 5.10 22.16 0.26
N ILE A 247 5.58 22.12 -0.98
CA ILE A 247 5.36 21.00 -1.89
C ILE A 247 6.72 20.37 -2.18
N ASP A 248 6.92 19.16 -1.68
CA ASP A 248 8.13 18.38 -1.86
C ASP A 248 7.90 17.29 -2.92
N CYS A 249 8.39 17.56 -4.13
CA CYS A 249 8.39 16.61 -5.25
C CYS A 249 9.51 15.55 -5.18
N GLY A 250 10.50 15.72 -4.31
CA GLY A 250 11.73 14.93 -4.36
C GLY A 250 12.47 15.02 -5.70
N SER A 251 13.36 14.07 -5.95
CA SER A 251 14.13 13.96 -7.22
C SER A 251 13.37 13.27 -8.35
N ASP A 252 12.31 12.53 -8.03
CA ASP A 252 11.56 11.71 -8.99
C ASP A 252 10.49 12.52 -9.74
N GLY A 253 10.25 13.77 -9.34
CA GLY A 253 9.24 14.63 -9.96
C GLY A 253 9.66 16.08 -10.08
N SER A 254 8.76 16.88 -10.65
CA SER A 254 8.97 18.31 -10.86
C SER A 254 7.72 19.10 -10.51
N MET A 255 7.92 20.32 -10.02
CA MET A 255 6.84 21.25 -9.70
C MET A 255 6.05 21.64 -10.96
N GLN A 256 4.72 21.70 -10.82
CA GLN A 256 3.80 22.13 -11.88
C GLN A 256 2.79 23.16 -11.36
N PRO A 257 2.41 24.17 -12.16
CA PRO A 257 3.06 24.51 -13.44
C PRO A 257 4.51 24.95 -13.21
N THR A 258 5.36 24.89 -14.24
CA THR A 258 6.76 25.33 -14.12
C THR A 258 6.88 26.77 -13.58
N GLU A 259 5.89 27.63 -13.87
CA GLU A 259 5.78 29.00 -13.39
C GLU A 259 4.98 29.15 -12.08
N TYR A 260 5.03 28.14 -11.19
CA TYR A 260 4.26 28.05 -9.95
C TYR A 260 4.35 29.29 -9.02
N ALA A 261 5.42 30.08 -9.12
CA ALA A 261 5.58 31.30 -8.33
C ALA A 261 4.55 32.40 -8.69
N THR A 262 4.01 32.35 -9.90
CA THR A 262 3.07 33.37 -10.42
C THR A 262 1.80 32.78 -11.03
N GLN A 263 1.77 31.46 -11.21
CA GLN A 263 0.68 30.76 -11.88
C GLN A 263 0.24 29.53 -11.10
N TYR A 264 -1.05 29.19 -11.21
CA TYR A 264 -1.63 27.97 -10.67
C TYR A 264 -2.50 27.28 -11.71
N CYS A 265 -2.71 25.98 -11.55
CA CYS A 265 -3.66 25.23 -12.36
C CYS A 265 -5.09 25.49 -11.90
N SER A 266 -6.03 25.64 -12.84
CA SER A 266 -7.46 25.74 -12.51
C SER A 266 -7.91 24.51 -11.71
N PRO A 267 -8.60 24.68 -10.56
CA PRO A 267 -9.10 23.56 -9.76
C PRO A 267 -10.12 22.68 -10.49
N ALA A 268 -10.70 23.18 -11.59
CA ALA A 268 -11.61 22.42 -12.45
C ALA A 268 -10.90 21.36 -13.30
N ASP A 269 -9.57 21.43 -13.43
CA ASP A 269 -8.80 20.45 -14.19
C ASP A 269 -8.60 19.18 -13.36
N GLU A 270 -9.07 18.04 -13.87
CA GLU A 270 -8.91 16.73 -13.19
C GLU A 270 -7.47 16.21 -13.23
N LYS A 271 -6.61 16.80 -14.06
CA LYS A 271 -5.22 16.38 -14.28
C LYS A 271 -4.27 17.57 -14.27
N LEU A 272 -3.12 17.36 -13.65
CA LEU A 272 -2.04 18.35 -13.58
C LEU A 272 -1.36 18.57 -14.95
N ASN A 273 -1.32 17.54 -15.79
CA ASN A 273 -0.69 17.61 -17.11
C ASN A 273 -1.61 18.34 -18.11
N GLY A 274 -1.12 19.46 -18.67
CA GLY A 274 -1.89 20.28 -19.60
C GLY A 274 -2.96 21.15 -18.95
N CYS A 275 -2.82 21.45 -17.65
CA CYS A 275 -3.78 22.27 -16.92
C CYS A 275 -3.88 23.70 -17.48
N THR A 276 -5.05 24.31 -17.28
CA THR A 276 -5.29 25.71 -17.60
C THR A 276 -4.61 26.59 -16.56
N LYS A 277 -3.58 27.35 -16.98
CA LYS A 277 -2.80 28.21 -16.09
C LYS A 277 -3.51 29.55 -15.84
N ASN A 278 -3.65 29.90 -14.57
CA ASN A 278 -4.24 31.16 -14.10
C ASN A 278 -3.23 31.95 -13.26
N SER A 279 -3.39 33.27 -13.16
CA SER A 279 -2.50 34.15 -12.39
C SER A 279 -2.81 34.10 -10.89
N SER A 280 -1.80 33.89 -10.05
CA SER A 280 -1.95 33.85 -8.58
C SER A 280 -2.33 35.22 -7.98
N VAL A 281 -2.10 36.32 -8.70
CA VAL A 281 -2.50 37.69 -8.28
C VAL A 281 -4.00 37.80 -8.04
N CYS A 282 -4.81 37.00 -8.73
CA CYS A 282 -6.27 37.01 -8.56
C CYS A 282 -6.76 36.31 -7.28
N LEU A 283 -5.95 35.44 -6.67
CA LEU A 283 -6.34 34.65 -5.50
C LEU A 283 -6.10 35.38 -4.18
N ALA A 284 -5.00 36.13 -4.09
CA ALA A 284 -4.61 36.86 -2.88
C ALA A 284 -4.17 38.28 -3.27
N PRO A 285 -5.11 39.18 -3.62
CA PRO A 285 -4.78 40.58 -3.79
C PRO A 285 -4.22 41.11 -2.47
N ARG A 286 -3.02 41.70 -2.50
CA ARG A 286 -2.44 42.35 -1.32
C ARG A 286 -3.37 43.47 -0.86
N SER A 287 -3.92 43.33 0.34
CA SER A 287 -4.70 44.35 1.03
C SER A 287 -3.85 45.53 1.45
#